data_AF-A0A3D3ZH34-F1
#
_entry.id   AF-A0A3D3ZH34-F1
#
_cell.length_a   1.000
_cell.length_b   1.000
_cell.length_c   1.000
_cell.angle_alpha   90.00
_cell.angle_beta   90.00
_cell.angle_gamma   90.00
#
_symmetry.space_group_name_H-M   'P 1'
#
loop_
_entity.id
_entity.type
_entity.pdbx_description
1 polymer ?
#
loop_
_entity_poly.entity_id
_entity_poly.type
_entity_poly.pdbx_seq_one_letter_code
_entity_poly.pdbx_strand_id
1 'polypeptide(L)'
;CGNTGGMNFSTTVFPFILRGNNLLGIESVNCPMELRRQIWEHLASDYKPKHLLDLIGHEAPFVELPQALAAILKGGVRGRTIIKVS
;
A
#
# COMPACT_ATOMS: atom_id res chain seq x y z
N CYS A 1 4.22 -2.35 -4.66
CA CYS A 1 3.92 -3.52 -5.52
C CYS A 1 2.73 -4.26 -4.93
N GLY A 2 1.66 -4.47 -5.70
CA GLY A 2 0.42 -5.09 -5.18
C GLY A 2 0.50 -6.61 -5.00
N ASN A 3 1.55 -7.24 -5.55
CA ASN A 3 1.64 -8.70 -5.67
C ASN A 3 2.76 -9.32 -4.83
N THR A 4 3.12 -8.68 -3.71
CA THR A 4 4.20 -9.14 -2.82
C THR A 4 3.96 -10.55 -2.27
N GLY A 5 2.69 -10.99 -2.20
CA GLY A 5 2.30 -12.35 -1.78
C GLY A 5 2.28 -13.42 -2.89
N GLY A 6 2.60 -13.06 -4.14
CA GLY A 6 2.57 -13.98 -5.29
C GLY A 6 1.35 -13.79 -6.21
N MET A 7 1.48 -14.21 -7.48
CA MET A 7 0.49 -13.96 -8.56
C MET A 7 -0.73 -14.88 -8.51
N ASN A 8 -0.62 -16.02 -7.82
CA ASN A 8 -1.65 -17.04 -7.84
C ASN A 8 -2.82 -16.66 -6.95
N PHE A 9 -4.02 -16.76 -7.49
CA PHE A 9 -5.27 -16.55 -6.76
C PHE A 9 -6.17 -17.77 -6.95
N SER A 10 -6.31 -18.58 -5.89
CA SER A 10 -7.15 -19.78 -5.89
C SER A 10 -8.51 -19.49 -5.27
N THR A 11 -9.57 -19.51 -6.08
CA THR A 11 -10.95 -19.29 -5.63
C THR A 11 -11.96 -20.08 -6.50
N THR A 12 -13.26 -19.95 -6.22
CA THR A 12 -14.35 -20.48 -7.06
C THR A 12 -15.27 -19.35 -7.55
N VAL A 13 -16.12 -19.61 -8.54
CA VAL A 13 -17.08 -18.62 -9.06
C VAL A 13 -18.31 -18.43 -8.15
N PHE A 14 -18.56 -19.35 -7.21
CA PHE A 14 -19.78 -19.36 -6.40
C PHE A 14 -20.01 -18.11 -5.53
N PRO A 15 -19.00 -17.50 -4.87
CA PRO A 15 -19.21 -16.29 -4.09
C PRO A 15 -19.69 -15.09 -4.93
N PHE A 16 -19.28 -15.03 -6.20
CA PHE A 16 -19.62 -13.94 -7.11
C PHE A 16 -21.05 -14.09 -7.62
N ILE A 17 -21.45 -15.30 -8.03
CA ILE A 17 -22.79 -15.56 -8.59
C ILE A 17 -23.87 -15.63 -7.50
N LEU A 18 -23.59 -16.31 -6.37
CA LEU A 18 -24.61 -16.55 -5.35
C LEU A 18 -24.77 -15.39 -4.35
N ARG A 19 -23.72 -14.57 -4.18
CA ARG A 19 -23.72 -13.47 -3.21
C ARG A 19 -23.42 -12.10 -3.82
N GLY A 20 -23.18 -12.03 -5.13
CA GLY A 20 -22.90 -10.75 -5.80
C GLY A 20 -21.59 -10.10 -5.35
N ASN A 21 -20.62 -10.89 -4.87
CA ASN A 21 -19.31 -10.36 -4.48
C ASN A 21 -18.58 -9.80 -5.70
N ASN A 22 -17.73 -8.79 -5.50
CA ASN A 22 -16.91 -8.18 -6.55
C ASN A 22 -15.42 -8.37 -6.27
N LEU A 23 -14.62 -8.61 -7.32
CA LEU A 23 -13.16 -8.58 -7.26
C LEU A 23 -12.68 -7.30 -7.94
N LEU A 24 -12.13 -6.36 -7.17
CA LEU A 24 -11.67 -5.06 -7.67
C LEU A 24 -10.14 -5.06 -7.79
N GLY A 25 -9.64 -4.94 -9.03
CA GLY A 25 -8.21 -4.77 -9.28
C GLY A 25 -7.79 -3.33 -9.00
N ILE A 26 -6.87 -3.14 -8.06
CA ILE A 26 -6.34 -1.80 -7.71
C ILE A 26 -4.94 -1.65 -8.30
N GLU A 27 -4.76 -0.61 -9.11
CA GLU A 27 -3.50 -0.23 -9.75
C GLU A 27 -3.16 1.21 -9.37
N SER A 28 -1.92 1.47 -8.95
CA SER A 28 -1.47 2.80 -8.53
C SER A 28 -0.51 3.51 -9.50
N VAL A 29 0.06 2.80 -10.47
CA VAL A 29 1.12 3.32 -11.35
C VAL A 29 0.51 4.20 -12.44
N ASN A 30 -0.41 3.66 -13.24
CA ASN A 30 -1.09 4.29 -14.36
C ASN A 30 -2.48 4.85 -14.00
N CYS A 31 -2.74 5.08 -12.72
CA CYS A 31 -3.96 5.76 -12.27
C CYS A 31 -4.07 7.16 -12.93
N PRO A 32 -5.19 7.46 -13.65
CA PRO A 32 -5.42 8.74 -14.30
C PRO A 32 -5.23 9.92 -13.35
N MET A 33 -4.65 11.02 -13.84
CA MET A 33 -4.26 12.15 -12.98
C MET A 33 -5.46 12.79 -12.25
N GLU A 34 -6.62 12.87 -12.90
CA GLU A 34 -7.82 13.43 -12.28
C GLU A 34 -8.27 12.60 -11.08
N LEU A 35 -8.36 11.27 -11.24
CA LEU A 35 -8.69 10.36 -10.14
C LEU A 35 -7.61 10.42 -9.04
N ARG A 36 -6.33 10.44 -9.43
CA ARG A 36 -5.22 10.54 -8.48
C ARG A 36 -5.36 11.79 -7.60
N ARG A 37 -5.66 12.95 -8.19
CA ARG A 37 -5.84 14.22 -7.46
C ARG A 37 -6.97 14.13 -6.45
N GLN A 38 -8.13 13.64 -6.89
CA GLN A 38 -9.29 13.45 -6.01
C GLN A 38 -8.96 12.55 -4.82
N ILE A 39 -8.29 11.42 -5.06
CA ILE A 39 -7.88 10.51 -3.98
C ILE A 39 -6.89 11.19 -3.03
N TRP A 40 -5.95 12.01 -3.51
CA TRP A 40 -5.04 12.76 -2.65
C TRP A 40 -5.75 13.81 -1.80
N GLU A 41 -6.79 14.47 -2.32
CA GLU A 41 -7.62 15.40 -1.55
C GLU A 41 -8.33 14.69 -0.41
N HIS A 42 -8.89 13.51 -0.67
CA HIS A 42 -9.46 12.67 0.39
C HIS A 42 -8.40 12.23 1.41
N LEU A 43 -7.23 11.77 0.97
CA LEU A 43 -6.12 11.38 1.86
C LEU A 43 -5.63 12.52 2.75
N ALA A 44 -5.75 13.77 2.30
CA ALA A 44 -5.43 14.95 3.08
C ALA A 44 -6.54 15.35 4.07
N SER A 45 -7.76 14.83 3.90
CA SER A 45 -8.96 15.26 4.62
C SER A 45 -9.68 14.08 5.29
N ASP A 46 -10.79 13.61 4.72
CA ASP A 46 -11.71 12.63 5.30
C ASP A 46 -11.11 11.21 5.39
N TYR A 47 -10.17 10.85 4.53
CA TYR A 47 -9.45 9.57 4.58
C TYR A 47 -8.16 9.64 5.39
N LYS A 48 -7.80 10.80 5.97
CA LYS A 48 -6.58 10.95 6.75
C LYS A 48 -6.66 10.11 8.03
N PRO A 49 -5.77 9.09 8.22
CA PRO A 49 -5.80 8.28 9.44
C PRO A 49 -5.47 9.14 10.66
N LYS A 50 -6.30 9.05 11.71
CA LYS A 50 -6.12 9.82 12.97
C LYS A 50 -4.74 9.60 13.60
N HIS A 51 -4.19 8.40 13.45
CA HIS A 51 -2.94 7.93 14.05
C HIS A 51 -1.87 7.65 12.97
N LEU A 52 -1.84 8.46 11.90
CA LEU A 52 -0.94 8.22 10.77
C LEU A 52 0.54 8.17 11.20
N LEU A 53 0.95 9.00 12.15
CA LEU A 53 2.32 8.99 12.67
C LEU A 53 2.64 7.71 13.43
N ASP A 54 1.66 7.10 14.11
CA ASP A 54 1.84 5.81 14.79
C ASP A 54 1.97 4.65 13.78
N LEU A 55 1.45 4.83 12.56
CA LEU A 55 1.61 3.89 11.43
C LEU A 55 2.94 4.08 10.68
N ILE A 56 3.58 5.25 10.85
CA ILE A 56 4.95 5.50 10.40
C ILE A 56 5.86 4.94 11.48
N GLY A 57 6.36 3.72 11.24
CA GLY A 57 7.10 2.97 12.24
C GLY A 57 8.52 3.47 12.47
N HIS A 58 9.12 4.18 11.50
CA HIS A 58 10.53 4.60 11.57
C HIS A 58 10.86 5.67 10.52
N GLU A 59 11.58 6.72 10.91
CA GLU A 59 12.33 7.57 9.98
C GLU A 59 13.80 7.16 10.02
N ALA A 60 14.40 6.87 8.86
CA ALA A 60 15.78 6.42 8.74
C ALA A 60 16.59 7.36 7.82
N PRO A 61 17.89 7.57 8.08
CA PRO A 61 18.77 8.30 7.16
C PRO A 61 18.98 7.49 5.86
N PHE A 62 19.32 8.18 4.78
CA PHE A 62 19.54 7.55 3.46
C PHE A 62 20.57 6.40 3.48
N VAL A 63 21.58 6.47 4.36
CA VAL A 63 22.59 5.41 4.51
C VAL A 63 22.01 4.05 4.93
N GLU A 64 20.85 4.05 5.60
CA GLU A 64 20.17 2.83 6.04
C GLU A 64 19.21 2.25 4.98
N LEU A 65 19.07 2.90 3.81
CA LEU A 65 18.21 2.43 2.73
C LEU A 65 18.45 0.95 2.35
N PRO A 66 19.70 0.45 2.20
CA PRO A 66 19.92 -0.95 1.85
C PRO A 66 19.39 -1.91 2.91
N GLN A 67 19.55 -1.57 4.20
CA GLN A 67 19.05 -2.37 5.32
C GLN A 67 17.52 -2.37 5.35
N ALA A 68 16.90 -1.20 5.17
CA ALA A 68 15.44 -1.07 5.12
C ALA A 68 14.83 -1.90 3.97
N LEU A 69 15.43 -1.86 2.78
CA LEU A 69 14.99 -2.66 1.63
C LEU A 69 15.11 -4.17 1.91
N ALA A 70 16.22 -4.61 2.49
CA ALA A 70 16.43 -6.02 2.85
C ALA A 70 15.39 -6.51 3.88
N ALA A 71 15.00 -5.66 4.85
CA ALA A 71 13.97 -5.98 5.84
C ALA A 71 12.58 -6.11 5.19
N ILE A 72 12.21 -5.20 4.28
CA ILE A 72 10.92 -5.25 3.57
C ILE A 72 10.78 -6.55 2.77
N LEU A 73 11.82 -6.93 2.02
CA LEU A 73 11.80 -8.14 1.19
C LEU A 73 11.67 -9.43 2.02
N LYS A 74 12.19 -9.44 3.24
CA LYS A 74 12.04 -10.55 4.20
C LYS A 74 10.70 -10.53 4.94
N GLY A 75 9.83 -9.56 4.69
CA GLY A 75 8.56 -9.38 5.42
C GLY A 75 8.73 -8.93 6.86
N GLY A 76 9.90 -8.41 7.24
CA GLY A 76 10.24 -8.02 8.61
C GLY A 76 9.84 -6.60 9.01
N VAL A 77 9.04 -5.91 8.18
CA VAL A 77 8.64 -4.52 8.40
C VAL A 77 7.16 -4.43 8.73
N ARG A 78 6.83 -3.71 9.79
CA ARG A 78 5.47 -3.31 10.17
C ARG A 78 5.33 -1.80 10.00
N GLY A 79 4.22 -1.35 9.43
CA GLY A 79 3.97 0.07 9.18
C GLY A 79 4.73 0.59 7.97
N ARG A 80 5.18 1.85 8.03
CA ARG A 80 5.99 2.49 6.97
C ARG A 80 7.32 3.02 7.48
N THR A 81 8.37 2.85 6.69
CA THR A 81 9.67 3.50 6.88
C THR A 81 9.76 4.72 5.96
N ILE A 82 10.11 5.89 6.51
CA ILE A 82 10.42 7.10 5.75
C ILE A 82 11.93 7.24 5.67
N ILE A 83 12.47 7.43 4.47
CA ILE A 83 13.91 7.65 4.28
C ILE A 83 14.17 9.14 4.08
N LYS A 84 14.95 9.74 4.98
CA LYS A 84 15.38 11.13 4.90
C LYS A 84 16.56 11.26 3.93
N VAL A 85 16.41 12.13 2.93
CA VAL A 85 17.35 12.32 1.80
C VAL A 85 18.17 13.62 1.87
N SER A 86 18.04 14.39 2.96
CA SER A 86 18.73 15.66 3.18
C SER A 86 20.09 15.50 3.85
#